data_AF-M6A3X7-F1
#
_entry.id   AF-M6A3X7-F1
#
_cell.length_a   1.000
_cell.length_b   1.000
_cell.length_c   1.000
_cell.angle_alpha   90.00
_cell.angle_beta   90.00
_cell.angle_gamma   90.00
#
_symmetry.space_group_name_H-M   'P 1'
#
loop_
_entity.id
_entity.type
_entity.pdbx_description
1 polymer ?
#
loop_
_entity_poly.entity_id
_entity_poly.type
_entity_poly.pdbx_seq_one_letter_code
_entity_poly.pdbx_strand_id
1 'polypeptide(L)'
;MIQDAINRLKERVKSKHVKKSDDPTSEDAPDLQALASQVTTLLDSGSVIPETDKVKEWAIAQGISEGEAASFADDVIDAYFDDNDGNEIAKSELGESEKKSKENKDDEEEGTGSEKYDKKEEKNKKKRKDEEESEKEKEIEKARLEFISEIQSTLEILKAGQETLAAAIEHLMDTAEDNSQLSKEVQTLKSEIGALTNRPATEKAPVTSKIQKSNDPTKGGGPITGKDRDQTGNLIIKGIEAGRCQMEDIAFFESTWKLSDRAQAFINDYKEVQK
;
A
#
# COMPACT_ATOMS: atom_id res chain seq x y z
N MET A 1 8.94 0.15 -19.55
CA MET A 1 8.19 -0.48 -18.43
C MET A 1 7.94 0.51 -17.31
N ILE A 2 8.97 1.23 -16.87
CA ILE A 2 8.95 2.29 -15.84
C ILE A 2 7.88 3.39 -16.02
N GLN A 3 7.85 4.09 -17.16
CA GLN A 3 6.88 5.15 -17.43
C GLN A 3 5.42 4.65 -17.53
N ASP A 4 5.24 3.34 -17.72
CA ASP A 4 3.95 2.71 -18.00
C ASP A 4 3.11 2.60 -16.73
N ALA A 5 3.71 2.24 -15.58
CA ALA A 5 3.01 2.12 -14.30
C ALA A 5 2.43 3.46 -13.81
N ILE A 6 3.22 4.54 -13.90
CA ILE A 6 2.75 5.89 -13.53
C ILE A 6 1.60 6.35 -14.42
N ASN A 7 1.70 6.09 -15.74
CA ASN A 7 0.65 6.47 -16.68
C ASN A 7 -0.63 5.65 -16.46
N ARG A 8 -0.52 4.35 -16.21
CA ARG A 8 -1.64 3.47 -15.86
C ARG A 8 -2.32 3.91 -14.56
N LEU A 9 -1.54 4.23 -13.52
CA LEU A 9 -2.08 4.75 -12.27
C LEU A 9 -2.83 6.08 -12.49
N LYS A 10 -2.23 7.01 -13.25
CA LYS A 10 -2.87 8.30 -13.58
C LYS A 10 -4.19 8.12 -14.34
N GLU A 11 -4.24 7.20 -15.31
CA GLU A 11 -5.49 6.89 -16.03
C GLU A 11 -6.52 6.22 -15.13
N ARG A 12 -6.10 5.31 -14.25
CA ARG A 12 -6.97 4.59 -13.32
C ARG A 12 -7.58 5.53 -12.27
N VAL A 13 -6.79 6.47 -11.73
CA VAL A 13 -7.27 7.52 -10.81
C VAL A 13 -8.23 8.48 -11.50
N LYS A 14 -8.02 8.82 -12.77
CA LYS A 14 -8.94 9.69 -13.54
C LYS A 14 -10.25 9.00 -13.91
N SER A 15 -10.22 7.69 -14.19
CA SER A 15 -11.39 6.93 -14.67
C SER A 15 -12.24 6.34 -13.54
N LYS A 16 -11.64 6.02 -12.38
CA LYS A 16 -12.36 5.56 -11.20
C LYS A 16 -12.37 6.65 -10.14
N HIS A 17 -13.55 7.18 -9.86
CA HIS A 17 -13.78 7.99 -8.66
C HIS A 17 -13.52 7.08 -7.46
N VAL A 18 -12.35 7.20 -6.85
CA VAL A 18 -12.02 6.54 -5.58
C VAL A 18 -13.10 7.02 -4.62
N LYS A 19 -14.00 6.12 -4.22
CA LYS A 19 -14.87 6.40 -3.09
C LYS A 19 -13.92 6.48 -1.89
N LYS A 20 -13.74 7.69 -1.36
CA LYS A 20 -13.24 7.84 0.01
C LYS A 20 -14.04 6.86 0.87
N SER A 21 -13.35 6.10 1.70
CA SER A 21 -13.98 5.21 2.68
C SER A 21 -15.16 5.94 3.32
N ASP A 22 -16.31 5.27 3.34
CA ASP A 22 -17.55 5.80 3.92
C ASP A 22 -17.28 6.39 5.31
N ASP A 23 -18.03 7.45 5.63
CA ASP A 23 -18.01 8.23 6.88
C ASP A 23 -17.58 7.43 8.12
N PRO A 24 -16.64 7.93 8.94
CA PRO A 24 -16.34 7.32 10.22
C PRO A 24 -17.60 7.38 11.08
N THR A 25 -18.13 6.21 11.42
CA THR A 25 -19.04 6.05 12.54
C THR A 25 -18.38 6.66 13.78
N SER A 26 -19.19 7.27 14.65
CA SER A 26 -18.82 8.08 15.82
C SER A 26 -17.92 7.43 16.89
N GLU A 27 -17.35 6.26 16.61
CA GLU A 27 -16.36 5.55 17.43
C GLU A 27 -14.91 5.69 16.88
N ASP A 28 -14.73 6.16 15.64
CA ASP A 28 -13.44 6.46 15.01
C ASP A 28 -13.23 7.98 14.80
N ALA A 29 -13.65 8.79 15.77
CA ALA A 29 -13.38 10.23 15.72
C ALA A 29 -11.86 10.46 15.82
N PRO A 30 -11.24 11.20 14.87
CA PRO A 30 -9.82 11.53 14.96
C PRO A 30 -9.54 12.27 16.27
N ASP A 31 -8.51 11.84 16.99
CA ASP A 31 -8.08 12.51 18.23
C ASP A 31 -7.52 13.89 17.88
N LEU A 32 -8.37 14.91 17.99
CA LEU A 32 -8.06 16.29 17.65
C LEU A 32 -6.86 16.83 18.47
N GLN A 33 -6.65 16.32 19.69
CA GLN A 33 -5.54 16.76 20.54
C GLN A 33 -4.20 16.19 20.05
N ALA A 34 -4.19 14.92 19.62
CA ALA A 34 -3.01 14.30 19.02
C ALA A 34 -2.66 14.96 17.67
N LEU A 35 -3.68 15.27 16.87
CA LEU A 35 -3.50 15.96 15.59
C LEU A 35 -2.97 17.38 15.78
N ALA A 36 -3.49 18.15 16.74
CA ALA A 36 -2.98 19.49 17.06
C ALA A 36 -1.48 19.46 17.39
N SER A 37 -1.07 18.51 18.26
CA SER A 37 0.35 18.33 18.63
C SER A 37 1.23 17.99 17.42
N GLN A 38 0.71 17.17 16.50
CA GLN A 38 1.41 16.80 15.28
C GLN A 38 1.54 17.99 14.31
N VAL A 39 0.49 18.80 14.13
CA VAL A 39 0.56 20.01 13.29
C VAL A 39 1.55 21.00 13.86
N THR A 40 1.52 21.29 15.16
CA THR A 40 2.46 22.22 15.80
C THR A 40 3.91 21.80 15.59
N THR A 41 4.20 20.50 15.71
CA THR A 41 5.54 19.96 15.42
C THR A 41 5.94 20.16 13.94
N LEU A 42 4.98 20.01 13.02
CA LEU A 42 5.20 20.22 11.60
C LEU A 42 5.39 21.70 11.25
N LEU A 43 4.69 22.61 11.93
CA LEU A 43 4.87 24.06 11.84
C LEU A 43 6.28 24.45 12.33
N ASP A 44 6.71 23.93 13.49
CA ASP A 44 8.06 24.18 14.04
C ASP A 44 9.17 23.65 13.14
N SER A 45 8.96 22.50 12.49
CA SER A 45 9.91 21.93 11.53
C SER A 45 9.93 22.67 10.18
N GLY A 46 8.99 23.59 9.95
CA GLY A 46 8.79 24.29 8.66
C GLY A 46 8.23 23.40 7.55
N SER A 47 7.71 22.21 7.88
CA SER A 47 7.14 21.27 6.91
C SER A 47 5.72 21.65 6.50
N VAL A 48 5.01 22.41 7.33
CA VAL A 48 3.69 22.98 7.03
C VAL A 48 3.79 24.49 7.22
N ILE A 49 3.22 25.26 6.29
CA ILE A 49 3.17 26.72 6.39
C ILE A 49 2.07 27.08 7.39
N PRO A 50 2.30 28.01 8.33
CA PRO A 50 1.31 28.45 9.30
C PRO A 50 0.25 29.36 8.65
N GLU A 51 -0.49 28.80 7.70
CA GLU A 51 -1.62 29.39 7.00
C GLU A 51 -2.86 28.52 7.25
N THR A 52 -3.98 29.15 7.57
CA THR A 52 -5.26 28.47 7.89
C THR A 52 -5.68 27.51 6.78
N ASP A 53 -5.51 27.92 5.52
CA ASP A 53 -5.78 27.09 4.36
C ASP A 53 -4.89 25.83 4.29
N LYS A 54 -3.61 25.94 4.67
CA LYS A 54 -2.66 24.81 4.62
C LYS A 54 -2.86 23.84 5.76
N VAL A 55 -3.15 24.35 6.96
CA VAL A 55 -3.52 23.51 8.12
C VAL A 55 -4.87 22.84 7.89
N LYS A 56 -5.83 23.52 7.25
CA LYS A 56 -7.11 22.94 6.85
C LYS A 56 -6.95 21.82 5.82
N GLU A 57 -6.17 22.04 4.76
CA GLU A 57 -5.85 21.01 3.75
C GLU A 57 -5.21 19.78 4.42
N TRP A 58 -4.32 20.00 5.38
CA TRP A 58 -3.70 18.94 6.17
C TRP A 58 -4.71 18.21 7.06
N ALA A 59 -5.57 18.94 7.77
CA ALA A 59 -6.60 18.39 8.67
C ALA A 59 -7.59 17.50 7.90
N ILE A 60 -8.01 17.93 6.71
CA ILE A 60 -8.86 17.13 5.81
C ILE A 60 -8.13 15.86 5.37
N ALA A 61 -6.82 15.92 5.13
CA ALA A 61 -6.02 14.75 4.78
C ALA A 61 -5.88 13.76 5.94
N GLN A 62 -5.98 14.22 7.20
CA GLN A 62 -5.97 13.38 8.40
C GLN A 62 -7.36 12.84 8.79
N GLY A 63 -8.40 13.12 8.00
CA GLY A 63 -9.74 12.59 8.22
C GLY A 63 -10.67 13.49 9.03
N ILE A 64 -10.29 14.75 9.30
CA ILE A 64 -11.21 15.75 9.85
C ILE A 64 -12.20 16.17 8.76
N SER A 65 -13.49 16.26 9.11
CA SER A 65 -14.53 16.70 8.18
C SER A 65 -14.28 18.15 7.72
N GLU A 66 -14.69 18.52 6.50
CA GLU A 66 -14.42 19.86 5.95
C GLU A 66 -15.02 21.00 6.80
N GLY A 67 -16.11 20.71 7.52
CA GLY A 67 -16.75 21.65 8.46
C GLY A 67 -15.97 21.84 9.76
N GLU A 68 -15.31 20.80 10.27
CA GLU A 68 -14.52 20.85 11.52
C GLU A 68 -13.07 21.27 11.25
N ALA A 69 -12.55 21.01 10.05
CA ALA A 69 -11.18 21.31 9.66
C ALA A 69 -10.90 22.83 9.62
N ALA A 70 -11.91 23.65 9.34
CA ALA A 70 -11.77 25.11 9.38
C ALA A 70 -11.56 25.60 10.82
N SER A 71 -12.44 25.20 11.75
CA SER A 71 -12.31 25.56 13.17
C SER A 71 -11.05 24.99 13.79
N PHE A 72 -10.68 23.75 13.47
CA PHE A 72 -9.42 23.16 13.92
C PHE A 72 -8.19 23.93 13.43
N ALA A 73 -8.19 24.37 12.17
CA ALA A 73 -7.06 25.13 11.62
C ALA A 73 -6.92 26.50 12.28
N ASP A 74 -8.04 27.18 12.52
CA ASP A 74 -8.07 28.46 13.25
C ASP A 74 -7.59 28.24 14.70
N ASP A 75 -8.11 27.24 15.42
CA ASP A 75 -7.72 26.95 16.82
C ASP A 75 -6.22 26.60 16.95
N VAL A 76 -5.66 25.85 16.01
CA VAL A 76 -4.24 25.45 16.05
C VAL A 76 -3.33 26.63 15.71
N ILE A 77 -3.71 27.47 14.75
CA ILE A 77 -2.92 28.65 14.37
C ILE A 77 -3.00 29.71 15.45
N ASP A 78 -4.19 29.94 15.99
CA ASP A 78 -4.38 30.83 17.13
C ASP A 78 -3.55 30.29 18.30
N ALA A 79 -3.66 29.03 18.71
CA ALA A 79 -2.80 28.49 19.77
C ALA A 79 -1.29 28.60 19.47
N TYR A 80 -0.87 28.40 18.21
CA TYR A 80 0.52 28.50 17.78
C TYR A 80 1.09 29.92 17.90
N PHE A 81 0.27 30.94 17.63
CA PHE A 81 0.69 32.34 17.67
C PHE A 81 0.30 33.08 18.95
N ASP A 82 -0.71 32.61 19.70
CA ASP A 82 -1.24 33.20 20.93
C ASP A 82 -0.38 32.81 22.16
N ASP A 83 0.32 31.66 22.12
CA ASP A 83 1.34 31.30 23.12
C ASP A 83 2.64 32.14 23.00
N ASN A 84 2.75 33.03 22.00
CA ASN A 84 3.94 33.86 21.78
C ASN A 84 3.84 35.29 22.35
N ASP A 85 2.76 35.64 23.06
CA ASP A 85 2.64 36.95 23.74
C ASP A 85 3.11 36.95 25.21
N GLY A 86 3.96 35.98 25.60
CA GLY A 86 4.39 35.88 27.01
C GLY A 86 5.75 35.26 27.31
N ASN A 87 6.54 34.80 26.34
CA ASN A 87 7.82 34.17 26.63
C ASN A 87 8.98 34.89 25.91
N GLU A 88 9.72 35.69 26.67
CA GLU A 88 11.01 36.22 26.28
C GLU A 88 11.91 35.07 25.79
N ILE A 89 12.08 34.97 24.47
CA ILE A 89 13.15 34.17 23.90
C ILE A 89 14.45 34.89 24.30
N ALA A 90 15.04 34.41 25.39
CA ALA A 90 16.43 34.62 25.72
C ALA A 90 17.28 34.12 24.55
N LYS A 91 17.51 35.01 23.57
CA LYS A 91 18.59 34.89 22.60
C LYS A 91 19.88 34.89 23.40
N SER A 92 20.40 33.69 23.64
CA SER A 92 21.73 33.49 24.16
C SER A 92 22.73 34.11 23.17
N GLU A 93 23.23 35.27 23.56
CA GLU A 93 24.49 35.83 23.08
C GLU A 93 25.59 34.79 23.34
N LEU A 94 26.07 34.15 22.26
CA LEU A 94 27.41 33.59 22.25
C LEU A 94 28.35 34.68 21.72
N GLY A 95 28.87 35.52 22.63
CA GLY A 95 30.17 36.15 22.46
C GLY A 95 31.27 35.07 22.38
N GLU A 96 32.51 35.30 21.98
CA GLU A 96 33.30 36.51 21.83
C GLU A 96 34.65 36.02 21.27
N SER A 97 35.30 36.77 20.38
CA SER A 97 36.75 36.95 20.50
C SER A 97 37.18 38.16 19.67
N GLU A 98 37.29 39.27 20.38
CA GLU A 98 38.11 40.41 20.02
C GLU A 98 39.54 39.98 19.65
N LYS A 99 40.11 40.62 18.63
CA LYS A 99 41.53 41.01 18.70
C LYS A 99 41.73 42.41 18.13
N LYS A 100 42.01 43.31 19.07
CA LYS A 100 42.37 44.71 18.97
C LYS A 100 43.73 44.93 18.27
N SER A 101 43.73 45.91 17.37
CA SER A 101 44.71 47.01 17.15
C SER A 101 46.21 46.73 17.04
N LYS A 102 46.84 47.29 15.97
CA LYS A 102 47.93 48.26 16.12
C LYS A 102 48.19 49.07 14.83
N GLU A 103 48.11 50.40 14.96
CA GLU A 103 48.78 51.37 14.09
C GLU A 103 50.31 51.17 14.10
N ASN A 104 50.97 51.55 13.00
CA ASN A 104 52.20 52.32 13.08
C ASN A 104 52.38 53.18 11.81
N LYS A 105 52.83 54.41 12.08
CA LYS A 105 53.17 55.53 11.21
C LYS A 105 54.55 55.38 10.53
N ASP A 106 54.68 56.14 9.44
CA ASP A 106 55.81 56.93 8.92
C ASP A 106 57.21 56.30 8.82
N ASP A 107 57.81 56.32 7.63
CA ASP A 107 58.91 57.26 7.29
C ASP A 107 59.37 57.13 5.82
N GLU A 108 59.62 58.29 5.22
CA GLU A 108 60.31 58.51 3.93
C GLU A 108 61.82 58.19 4.08
N GLU A 109 62.48 57.63 3.05
CA GLU A 109 63.64 58.27 2.40
C GLU A 109 64.20 57.47 1.21
N GLU A 110 64.80 58.22 0.30
CA GLU A 110 65.31 57.90 -1.03
C GLU A 110 66.50 56.92 -1.07
N GLY A 111 66.79 56.36 -2.26
CA GLY A 111 68.17 55.97 -2.59
C GLY A 111 68.40 54.82 -3.57
N THR A 112 68.22 55.10 -4.87
CA THR A 112 69.08 54.65 -5.99
C THR A 112 69.52 53.17 -6.11
N GLY A 113 69.01 52.48 -7.15
CA GLY A 113 69.79 51.49 -7.92
C GLY A 113 69.30 50.03 -7.95
N SER A 114 68.11 49.73 -8.51
CA SER A 114 67.68 48.32 -8.70
C SER A 114 66.63 48.05 -9.81
N GLU A 115 66.43 48.92 -10.80
CA GLU A 115 65.29 48.80 -11.75
C GLU A 115 65.24 47.52 -12.63
N LYS A 116 66.26 46.65 -12.63
CA LYS A 116 66.32 45.45 -13.47
C LYS A 116 66.05 44.13 -12.74
N TYR A 117 66.20 44.08 -11.42
CA TYR A 117 65.94 42.87 -10.62
C TYR A 117 64.49 42.82 -10.12
N ASP A 118 63.92 43.97 -9.74
CA ASP A 118 62.54 44.05 -9.22
C ASP A 118 61.49 43.66 -10.27
N LYS A 119 61.68 44.03 -11.55
CA LYS A 119 60.76 43.67 -12.65
C LYS A 119 60.68 42.17 -12.95
N LYS A 120 61.72 41.39 -12.62
CA LYS A 120 61.76 39.94 -12.90
C LYS A 120 61.11 39.13 -11.79
N GLU A 121 61.23 39.60 -10.55
CA GLU A 121 60.57 39.01 -9.38
C GLU A 121 59.06 39.29 -9.37
N GLU A 122 58.64 40.50 -9.75
CA GLU A 122 57.21 40.85 -9.93
C GLU A 122 56.53 40.01 -11.02
N LYS A 123 57.21 39.79 -12.16
CA LYS A 123 56.69 38.95 -13.25
C LYS A 123 56.53 37.49 -12.85
N ASN A 124 57.45 36.96 -12.04
CA ASN A 124 57.37 35.59 -11.52
C ASN A 124 56.29 35.44 -10.45
N LYS A 125 56.11 36.44 -9.57
CA LYS A 125 55.01 36.47 -8.59
C LYS A 125 53.65 36.52 -9.28
N LYS A 126 53.49 37.35 -10.32
CA LYS A 126 52.24 37.47 -11.09
C LYS A 126 51.90 36.17 -11.82
N LYS A 127 52.88 35.56 -12.50
CA LYS A 127 52.68 34.29 -13.21
C LYS A 127 52.32 33.12 -12.29
N ARG A 128 52.92 33.06 -11.09
CA ARG A 128 52.53 32.08 -10.06
C ARG A 128 51.11 32.29 -9.55
N LYS A 129 50.70 33.55 -9.35
CA LYS A 129 49.35 33.90 -8.91
C LYS A 129 48.29 33.51 -9.95
N ASP A 130 48.57 33.79 -11.23
CA ASP A 130 47.69 33.43 -12.34
C ASP A 130 47.57 31.89 -12.52
N GLU A 131 48.66 31.14 -12.31
CA GLU A 131 48.64 29.66 -12.33
C GLU A 131 47.84 29.08 -11.14
N GLU A 132 47.99 29.63 -9.94
CA GLU A 132 47.26 29.24 -8.73
C GLU A 132 45.75 29.55 -8.82
N GLU A 133 45.39 30.65 -9.47
CA GLU A 133 44.01 31.06 -9.71
C GLU A 133 43.34 30.14 -10.76
N SER A 134 44.07 29.78 -11.82
CA SER A 134 43.64 28.80 -12.83
C SER A 134 43.43 27.39 -12.23
N GLU A 135 44.28 26.94 -11.31
CA GLU A 135 44.08 25.65 -10.62
C GLU A 135 42.86 25.66 -9.72
N LYS A 136 42.63 26.75 -8.98
CA LYS A 136 41.43 26.93 -8.16
C LYS A 136 40.15 26.97 -9.00
N GLU A 137 40.15 27.64 -10.14
CA GLU A 137 39.00 27.62 -11.06
C GLU A 137 38.67 26.21 -11.56
N LYS A 138 39.69 25.41 -11.89
CA LYS A 138 39.50 24.00 -12.30
C LYS A 138 38.98 23.12 -11.16
N GLU A 139 39.44 23.34 -9.93
CA GLU A 139 38.90 22.63 -8.76
C GLU A 139 37.44 23.02 -8.49
N ILE A 140 37.10 24.31 -8.62
CA ILE A 140 35.71 24.79 -8.49
C ILE A 140 34.83 24.19 -9.59
N GLU A 141 35.31 24.12 -10.83
CA GLU A 141 34.57 23.54 -11.95
C GLU A 141 34.37 22.02 -11.76
N LYS A 142 35.40 21.31 -11.27
CA LYS A 142 35.30 19.90 -10.93
C LYS A 142 34.30 19.65 -9.79
N ALA A 143 34.35 20.45 -8.73
CA ALA A 143 33.39 20.37 -7.63
C ALA A 143 31.95 20.65 -8.09
N ARG A 144 31.76 21.60 -9.02
CA ARG A 144 30.44 21.85 -9.64
C ARG A 144 29.94 20.67 -10.45
N LEU A 145 30.82 20.02 -11.22
CA LEU A 145 30.45 18.82 -12.00
C LEU A 145 30.10 17.64 -11.10
N GLU A 146 30.87 17.41 -10.03
CA GLU A 146 30.59 16.37 -9.03
C GLU A 146 29.24 16.63 -8.35
N PHE A 147 28.95 17.88 -7.96
CA PHE A 147 27.67 18.26 -7.38
C PHE A 147 26.49 18.03 -8.34
N ILE A 148 26.63 18.39 -9.62
CA ILE A 148 25.58 18.14 -10.63
C ILE A 148 25.36 16.64 -10.83
N SER A 149 26.43 15.85 -10.85
CA SER A 149 26.34 14.39 -10.96
C SER A 149 25.61 13.78 -9.75
N GLU A 150 25.86 14.28 -8.55
CA GLU A 150 25.19 13.83 -7.34
C GLU A 150 23.69 14.17 -7.36
N ILE A 151 23.33 15.37 -7.83
CA ILE A 151 21.93 15.74 -8.07
C ILE A 151 21.27 14.80 -9.07
N GLN A 152 21.93 14.48 -10.18
CA GLN A 152 21.37 13.56 -11.19
C GLN A 152 21.13 12.17 -10.60
N SER A 153 22.11 11.64 -9.85
CA SER A 153 21.99 10.34 -9.19
C SER A 153 20.85 10.32 -8.18
N THR A 154 20.71 11.35 -7.34
CA THR A 154 19.62 11.43 -6.36
C THR A 154 18.25 11.56 -7.03
N LEU A 155 18.16 12.27 -8.16
CA LEU A 155 16.94 12.41 -8.95
C LEU A 155 16.55 11.08 -9.63
N GLU A 156 17.51 10.30 -10.12
CA GLU A 156 17.26 8.95 -10.64
C GLU A 156 16.73 8.00 -9.56
N ILE A 157 17.33 8.02 -8.36
CA ILE A 157 16.85 7.23 -7.21
C ILE A 157 15.44 7.67 -6.84
N LEU A 158 15.16 8.98 -6.77
CA LEU A 158 13.84 9.50 -6.46
C LEU A 158 12.81 9.06 -7.50
N LYS A 159 13.16 9.09 -8.79
CA LYS A 159 12.30 8.64 -9.88
C LYS A 159 11.98 7.14 -9.77
N ALA A 160 12.99 6.30 -9.51
CA ALA A 160 12.78 4.88 -9.27
C ALA A 160 11.92 4.62 -8.01
N GLY A 161 12.08 5.44 -6.97
CA GLY A 161 11.25 5.40 -5.76
C GLY A 161 9.79 5.74 -6.04
N GLN A 162 9.53 6.79 -6.84
CA GLN A 162 8.17 7.18 -7.24
C GLN A 162 7.47 6.07 -8.04
N GLU A 163 8.20 5.35 -8.88
CA GLU A 163 7.66 4.23 -9.66
C GLU A 163 7.33 3.03 -8.78
N THR A 164 8.20 2.72 -7.82
CA THR A 164 7.95 1.66 -6.83
C THR A 164 6.72 1.99 -6.00
N LEU A 165 6.57 3.25 -5.59
CA LEU A 165 5.40 3.73 -4.85
C LEU A 165 4.14 3.64 -5.72
N ALA A 166 4.20 4.03 -7.00
CA ALA A 166 3.07 3.90 -7.92
C ALA A 166 2.62 2.44 -8.09
N ALA A 167 3.56 1.50 -8.22
CA ALA A 167 3.26 0.07 -8.31
C ALA A 167 2.65 -0.47 -7.00
N ALA A 168 3.12 -0.01 -5.85
CA ALA A 168 2.54 -0.37 -4.56
C ALA A 168 1.11 0.15 -4.41
N ILE A 169 0.82 1.38 -4.87
CA ILE A 169 -0.55 1.93 -4.90
C ILE A 169 -1.44 1.10 -5.80
N GLU A 170 -0.97 0.72 -7.00
CA GLU A 170 -1.74 -0.12 -7.93
C GLU A 170 -2.14 -1.46 -7.28
N HIS A 171 -1.19 -2.12 -6.61
CA HIS A 171 -1.45 -3.36 -5.88
C HIS A 171 -2.46 -3.17 -4.74
N LEU A 172 -2.38 -2.08 -3.97
CA LEU A 172 -3.35 -1.76 -2.93
C LEU A 172 -4.75 -1.51 -3.52
N MET A 173 -4.83 -0.83 -4.67
CA MET A 173 -6.11 -0.61 -5.36
C MET A 173 -6.72 -1.92 -5.84
N ASP A 174 -5.93 -2.83 -6.43
CA ASP A 174 -6.40 -4.15 -6.84
C ASP A 174 -6.89 -4.96 -5.62
N THR A 175 -6.14 -4.93 -4.52
CA THR A 175 -6.52 -5.62 -3.27
C THR A 175 -7.82 -5.04 -2.66
N ALA A 176 -8.01 -3.73 -2.74
CA ALA A 176 -9.24 -3.08 -2.29
C ALA A 176 -10.46 -3.45 -3.17
N GLU A 177 -10.27 -3.60 -4.47
CA GLU A 177 -11.31 -4.07 -5.40
C GLU A 177 -11.69 -5.52 -5.09
N ASP A 178 -10.72 -6.41 -4.88
CA ASP A 178 -10.95 -7.80 -4.49
C ASP A 178 -11.71 -7.90 -3.16
N ASN A 179 -11.32 -7.10 -2.16
CA ASN A 179 -12.02 -7.04 -0.87
C ASN A 179 -13.48 -6.55 -1.02
N SER A 180 -13.74 -5.58 -1.92
CA SER A 180 -15.10 -5.12 -2.21
C SER A 180 -15.96 -6.22 -2.85
N GLN A 181 -15.38 -6.98 -3.77
CA GLN A 181 -16.07 -8.12 -4.38
C GLN A 181 -16.34 -9.22 -3.35
N LEU A 182 -15.34 -9.57 -2.54
CA LEU A 182 -15.50 -10.56 -1.47
C LEU A 182 -16.59 -10.16 -0.48
N SER A 183 -16.64 -8.88 -0.09
CA SER A 183 -17.71 -8.36 0.79
C SER A 183 -19.11 -8.56 0.20
N LYS A 184 -19.28 -8.34 -1.12
CA LYS A 184 -20.54 -8.61 -1.82
C LYS A 184 -20.87 -10.09 -1.81
N GLU A 185 -19.90 -10.96 -2.10
CA GLU A 185 -20.09 -12.42 -2.09
C GLU A 185 -20.46 -12.93 -0.69
N VAL A 186 -19.85 -12.38 0.36
CA VAL A 186 -20.21 -12.67 1.75
C VAL A 186 -21.63 -12.21 2.06
N GLN A 187 -22.06 -11.03 1.58
CA GLN A 187 -23.43 -10.58 1.75
C GLN A 187 -24.43 -11.46 1.00
N THR A 188 -24.13 -11.90 -0.23
CA THR A 188 -25.00 -12.82 -0.97
C THR A 188 -25.10 -14.16 -0.27
N LEU A 189 -23.98 -14.73 0.17
CA LEU A 189 -23.98 -15.99 0.93
C LEU A 189 -24.75 -15.85 2.25
N LYS A 190 -24.59 -14.73 2.97
CA LYS A 190 -25.36 -14.46 4.18
C LYS A 190 -26.87 -14.36 3.89
N SER A 191 -27.24 -13.76 2.76
CA SER A 191 -28.63 -13.71 2.30
C SER A 191 -29.18 -15.10 1.97
N GLU A 192 -28.41 -15.91 1.24
CA GLU A 192 -28.79 -17.29 0.87
C GLU A 192 -28.91 -18.19 2.11
N ILE A 193 -27.96 -18.12 3.05
CA ILE A 193 -28.03 -18.83 4.33
C ILE A 193 -29.22 -18.36 5.14
N GLY A 194 -29.48 -17.06 5.20
CA GLY A 194 -30.66 -16.49 5.87
C GLY A 194 -31.96 -16.99 5.24
N ALA A 195 -32.03 -17.05 3.90
CA ALA A 195 -33.17 -17.57 3.16
C ALA A 195 -33.39 -19.07 3.43
N LEU A 196 -32.32 -19.87 3.48
CA LEU A 196 -32.39 -21.30 3.82
C LEU A 196 -32.81 -21.52 5.28
N THR A 197 -32.32 -20.69 6.20
CA THR A 197 -32.65 -20.77 7.63
C THR A 197 -34.09 -20.37 7.89
N ASN A 198 -34.60 -19.36 7.18
CA ASN A 198 -35.98 -18.89 7.28
C ASN A 198 -36.96 -19.70 6.43
N ARG A 199 -36.48 -20.66 5.64
CA ARG A 199 -37.34 -21.56 4.87
C ARG A 199 -37.97 -22.56 5.84
N PRO A 200 -39.30 -22.51 6.08
CA PRO A 200 -39.94 -23.53 6.89
C PRO A 200 -39.73 -24.89 6.23
N ALA A 201 -39.42 -25.93 7.01
CA ALA A 201 -39.19 -27.30 6.54
C ALA A 201 -40.37 -27.92 5.75
N THR A 202 -41.47 -27.19 5.59
CA THR A 202 -42.75 -27.62 5.06
C THR A 202 -43.31 -26.72 3.96
N GLU A 203 -42.53 -25.86 3.30
CA GLU A 203 -42.94 -25.43 1.96
C GLU A 203 -42.71 -26.57 0.98
N LYS A 204 -43.73 -27.44 0.89
CA LYS A 204 -43.91 -28.31 -0.26
C LYS A 204 -44.02 -27.41 -1.48
N ALA A 205 -42.89 -27.08 -2.09
CA ALA A 205 -42.86 -26.71 -3.49
C ALA A 205 -43.71 -27.78 -4.20
N PRO A 206 -44.72 -27.42 -5.01
CA PRO A 206 -45.40 -28.40 -5.82
C PRO A 206 -44.32 -29.00 -6.70
N VAL A 207 -43.87 -30.20 -6.34
CA VAL A 207 -43.01 -31.01 -7.17
C VAL A 207 -43.84 -31.22 -8.41
N THR A 208 -43.66 -30.37 -9.43
CA THR A 208 -44.00 -30.69 -10.82
C THR A 208 -43.00 -31.73 -11.30
N SER A 209 -43.00 -32.83 -10.55
CA SER A 209 -42.78 -34.14 -11.03
C SER A 209 -43.79 -34.35 -12.16
N LYS A 210 -43.38 -33.96 -13.37
CA LYS A 210 -43.39 -34.95 -14.43
C LYS A 210 -42.40 -36.06 -14.05
N ILE A 211 -42.68 -36.73 -12.91
CA ILE A 211 -42.38 -38.14 -12.75
C ILE A 211 -43.41 -38.73 -13.71
N GLN A 212 -42.99 -38.92 -14.96
CA GLN A 212 -43.46 -40.09 -15.67
C GLN A 212 -43.24 -41.23 -14.69
N LYS A 213 -44.33 -41.73 -14.12
CA LYS A 213 -44.36 -43.01 -13.47
C LYS A 213 -44.04 -44.03 -14.55
N SER A 214 -42.76 -44.18 -14.88
CA SER A 214 -42.26 -45.43 -15.40
C SER A 214 -42.37 -46.38 -14.21
N ASN A 215 -43.51 -47.08 -14.15
CA ASN A 215 -43.61 -48.34 -13.45
C ASN A 215 -42.61 -49.28 -14.11
N ASP A 216 -41.35 -49.22 -13.67
CA ASP A 216 -40.36 -50.25 -13.94
C ASP A 216 -39.60 -50.46 -12.62
N PRO A 217 -39.94 -51.50 -11.83
CA PRO A 217 -39.37 -51.73 -10.50
C PRO A 217 -37.90 -52.20 -10.52
N THR A 218 -37.16 -51.95 -11.60
CA THR A 218 -35.94 -52.68 -11.92
C THR A 218 -34.67 -51.85 -12.06
N LYS A 219 -34.69 -50.52 -11.82
CA LYS A 219 -33.50 -49.66 -12.10
C LYS A 219 -33.01 -48.70 -11.01
N GLY A 220 -33.54 -48.76 -9.79
CA GLY A 220 -32.98 -47.98 -8.67
C GLY A 220 -33.09 -48.76 -7.37
N GLY A 221 -32.02 -49.46 -7.00
CA GLY A 221 -31.97 -50.27 -5.78
C GLY A 221 -32.33 -49.43 -4.56
N GLY A 222 -33.33 -49.89 -3.79
CA GLY A 222 -33.69 -49.28 -2.51
C GLY A 222 -32.52 -49.30 -1.51
N PRO A 223 -32.63 -48.58 -0.38
CA PRO A 223 -31.57 -48.52 0.62
C PRO A 223 -31.19 -49.93 1.11
N ILE A 224 -29.89 -50.20 1.16
CA ILE A 224 -29.37 -51.53 1.51
C ILE A 224 -29.52 -51.75 3.02
N THR A 225 -30.13 -52.90 3.37
CA THR A 225 -30.40 -53.26 4.76
C THR A 225 -29.10 -53.52 5.53
N GLY A 226 -29.11 -53.26 6.85
CA GLY A 226 -27.91 -53.27 7.69
C GLY A 226 -27.05 -54.54 7.62
N LYS A 227 -27.65 -55.70 7.31
CA LYS A 227 -26.96 -56.99 7.23
C LYS A 227 -26.16 -57.19 5.94
N ASP A 228 -26.55 -56.50 4.87
CA ASP A 228 -25.94 -56.65 3.54
C ASP A 228 -24.94 -55.53 3.22
N ARG A 229 -24.75 -54.58 4.16
CA ARG A 229 -23.90 -53.41 3.97
C ARG A 229 -22.44 -53.77 3.79
N ASP A 230 -21.90 -54.61 4.66
CA ASP A 230 -20.49 -55.01 4.60
C ASP A 230 -20.21 -55.85 3.35
N GLN A 231 -21.14 -56.73 3.00
CA GLN A 231 -21.03 -57.55 1.78
C GLN A 231 -21.09 -56.69 0.51
N THR A 232 -21.98 -55.69 0.50
CA THR A 232 -22.13 -54.80 -0.64
C THR A 232 -20.94 -53.83 -0.74
N GLY A 233 -20.45 -53.28 0.38
CA GLY A 233 -19.25 -52.47 0.41
C GLY A 233 -18.03 -53.24 -0.15
N ASN A 234 -17.85 -54.49 0.27
CA ASN A 234 -16.81 -55.36 -0.27
C ASN A 234 -16.97 -55.64 -1.78
N LEU A 235 -18.19 -55.73 -2.30
CA LEU A 235 -18.43 -55.87 -3.74
C LEU A 235 -18.10 -54.59 -4.51
N ILE A 236 -18.42 -53.42 -3.97
CA ILE A 236 -18.02 -52.14 -4.58
C ILE A 236 -16.50 -52.02 -4.62
N ILE A 237 -15.81 -52.37 -3.52
CA ILE A 237 -14.34 -52.37 -3.47
C ILE A 237 -13.75 -53.29 -4.53
N LYS A 238 -14.29 -54.51 -4.71
CA LYS A 238 -13.88 -55.40 -5.81
C LYS A 238 -14.17 -54.81 -7.20
N GLY A 239 -15.25 -54.05 -7.35
CA GLY A 239 -15.56 -53.31 -8.56
C GLY A 239 -14.55 -52.20 -8.85
N ILE A 240 -14.02 -51.55 -7.81
CA ILE A 240 -12.95 -50.56 -7.91
C ILE A 240 -11.64 -51.23 -8.32
N GLU A 241 -11.28 -52.35 -7.71
CA GLU A 241 -10.10 -53.15 -8.09
C GLU A 241 -10.17 -53.62 -9.56
N ALA A 242 -11.37 -53.97 -10.03
CA ALA A 242 -11.63 -54.35 -11.41
C ALA A 242 -11.74 -53.15 -12.38
N GLY A 243 -11.60 -51.91 -11.90
CA GLY A 243 -11.70 -50.68 -12.69
C GLY A 243 -13.10 -50.35 -13.22
N ARG A 244 -14.14 -50.99 -12.70
CA ARG A 244 -15.55 -50.81 -13.10
C ARG A 244 -16.33 -49.89 -12.17
N CYS A 245 -15.81 -49.60 -10.98
CA CYS A 245 -16.32 -48.62 -10.02
C CYS A 245 -15.21 -47.62 -9.65
N GLN A 246 -15.60 -46.48 -9.09
CA GLN A 246 -14.68 -45.44 -8.64
C GLN A 246 -14.71 -45.27 -7.11
N MET A 247 -13.73 -44.58 -6.54
CA MET A 247 -13.67 -44.31 -5.09
C MET A 247 -14.86 -43.46 -4.61
N GLU A 248 -15.43 -42.64 -5.48
CA GLU A 248 -16.63 -41.86 -5.20
C GLU A 248 -17.86 -42.77 -5.00
N ASP A 249 -17.87 -43.95 -5.63
CA ASP A 249 -19.00 -44.89 -5.52
C ASP A 249 -19.04 -45.54 -4.12
N ILE A 250 -17.88 -45.81 -3.49
CA ILE A 250 -17.83 -46.32 -2.10
C ILE A 250 -18.15 -45.21 -1.10
N ALA A 251 -17.63 -44.00 -1.30
CA ALA A 251 -17.94 -42.86 -0.44
C ALA A 251 -19.44 -42.48 -0.50
N PHE A 252 -20.04 -42.57 -1.69
CA PHE A 252 -21.49 -42.39 -1.87
C PHE A 252 -22.28 -43.49 -1.15
N PHE A 253 -21.83 -44.74 -1.22
CA PHE A 253 -22.49 -45.85 -0.54
C PHE A 253 -22.42 -45.74 0.99
N GLU A 254 -21.28 -45.37 1.58
CA GLU A 254 -21.13 -45.20 3.03
C GLU A 254 -21.96 -44.04 3.58
N SER A 255 -22.07 -42.95 2.82
CA SER A 255 -22.82 -41.76 3.23
C SER A 255 -24.33 -41.90 3.06
N THR A 256 -24.78 -42.58 2.01
CA THR A 256 -26.21 -42.63 1.64
C THR A 256 -26.87 -43.98 1.83
N TRP A 257 -26.08 -45.05 1.99
CA TRP A 257 -26.52 -46.44 2.00
C TRP A 257 -27.28 -46.86 0.73
N LYS A 258 -26.99 -46.17 -0.38
CA LYS A 258 -27.53 -46.43 -1.72
C LYS A 258 -26.39 -46.70 -2.69
N LEU A 259 -26.69 -47.51 -3.71
CA LEU A 259 -25.74 -47.78 -4.77
C LEU A 259 -25.82 -46.68 -5.83
N SER A 260 -24.66 -46.24 -6.32
CA SER A 260 -24.59 -45.46 -7.55
C SER A 260 -24.94 -46.34 -8.75
N ASP A 261 -25.35 -45.73 -9.86
CA ASP A 261 -25.73 -46.47 -11.08
C ASP A 261 -24.61 -47.40 -11.58
N ARG A 262 -23.35 -46.98 -11.42
CA ARG A 262 -22.15 -47.77 -11.78
C ARG A 262 -21.96 -48.96 -10.84
N ALA A 263 -22.04 -48.74 -9.54
CA ALA A 263 -21.93 -49.80 -8.55
C ALA A 263 -23.08 -50.81 -8.67
N GLN A 264 -24.29 -50.33 -8.95
CA GLN A 264 -25.47 -51.17 -9.19
C GLN A 264 -25.28 -52.05 -10.43
N ALA A 265 -24.80 -51.48 -11.55
CA ALA A 265 -24.51 -52.24 -12.77
C ALA A 265 -23.46 -53.33 -12.51
N PHE A 266 -22.35 -52.98 -11.85
CA PHE A 266 -21.31 -53.94 -11.51
C PHE A 266 -21.82 -55.08 -10.62
N ILE A 267 -22.58 -54.76 -9.57
CA ILE A 267 -23.11 -55.77 -8.65
C ILE A 267 -24.11 -56.69 -9.34
N ASN A 268 -24.93 -56.17 -10.25
CA ASN A 268 -25.85 -56.98 -11.05
C ASN A 268 -25.09 -57.93 -11.98
N ASP A 269 -24.11 -57.42 -12.74
CA ASP A 269 -23.24 -58.23 -13.60
C ASP A 269 -22.51 -59.31 -12.79
N TYR A 270 -21.98 -58.95 -11.61
CA TYR A 270 -21.25 -59.87 -10.75
C TYR A 270 -22.16 -60.97 -10.17
N LYS A 271 -23.42 -60.65 -9.87
CA LYS A 271 -24.43 -61.63 -9.41
C LYS A 271 -24.92 -62.54 -10.53
N GLU A 272 -24.97 -62.07 -11.78
CA GLU A 272 -25.31 -62.90 -12.94
C GLU A 272 -24.19 -63.90 -13.26
N VAL A 273 -22.93 -63.53 -13.08
CA VAL A 273 -21.77 -64.42 -13.32
C VAL A 273 -21.61 -65.49 -12.23
N GLN A 274 -22.16 -65.28 -11.02
CA GLN A 274 -22.11 -66.24 -9.91
C GLN A 274 -23.32 -67.19 -9.81
N LYS A 275 -24.34 -67.04 -10.68
CA LYS A 275 -25.45 -67.99 -10.79
C LYS A 275 -25.11 -69.16 -11.72
#